data_AF-A0A5B8W9C7-F1
#
_entry.id   AF-A0A5B8W9C7-F1
#
_cell.length_a   1.000
_cell.length_b   1.000
_cell.length_c   1.000
_cell.angle_alpha   90.00
_cell.angle_beta   90.00
_cell.angle_gamma   90.00
#
_symmetry.space_group_name_H-M   'P 1'
#
loop_
_entity.id
_entity.type
_entity.pdbx_description
1 polymer ?
#
loop_
_entity_poly.entity_id
_entity_poly.type
_entity_poly.pdbx_seq_one_letter_code
_entity_poly.pdbx_strand_id
1 'polypeptide(L)'
;MLIVAIINTMPSFFKAIEQRHGVVLQDWVLANLPALDVSIPIFAIIWGMGILMIVRTLYKPDLGITYLWTIIFVCIARFITLTLVKLDPPAGLVPLIDPLTGYFYGHASITKDLFFSGHTSTLFLIYLNLERKNDKRIALAATIILMFLLLIQHIHYTMDVLAAPVIVYCCHRFTKALGFK
;
A
#
# COMPACT_ATOMS: atom_id res chain seq x y z
N MET A 1 -0.05 18.29 10.81
CA MET A 1 1.42 18.44 10.96
C MET A 1 2.15 17.11 10.87
N LEU A 2 1.74 16.06 11.59
CA LEU A 2 2.43 14.76 11.59
C LEU A 2 2.50 14.07 10.22
N ILE A 3 1.39 13.99 9.47
CA ILE A 3 1.39 13.35 8.14
C ILE A 3 2.27 14.09 7.13
N VAL A 4 2.34 15.43 7.22
CA VAL A 4 3.22 16.25 6.38
C VAL A 4 4.69 15.97 6.71
N ALA A 5 5.03 15.83 8.00
CA ALA A 5 6.37 15.43 8.39
C ALA A 5 6.73 14.05 7.84
N ILE A 6 5.83 13.06 7.95
CA ILE A 6 6.01 11.72 7.37
C ILE A 6 6.30 11.82 5.87
N ILE A 7 5.45 12.51 5.10
CA ILE A 7 5.61 12.65 3.65
C ILE A 7 6.96 13.28 3.28
N ASN A 8 7.39 14.33 4.00
CA ASN A 8 8.68 14.97 3.75
C ASN A 8 9.88 14.08 4.08
N THR A 9 9.74 13.11 5.00
CA THR A 9 10.82 12.17 5.35
C THR A 9 10.92 10.97 4.40
N MET A 10 9.84 10.61 3.69
CA MET A 10 9.78 9.42 2.83
C MET A 10 10.88 9.37 1.76
N PRO A 11 11.16 10.44 0.98
CA PRO A 11 12.18 10.37 -0.07
C PRO A 11 13.57 9.99 0.47
N SER A 12 13.99 10.62 1.57
CA SER A 12 15.28 10.34 2.22
C SER A 12 15.31 8.94 2.82
N PHE A 13 14.20 8.49 3.43
CA PHE A 13 14.07 7.13 3.96
C PHE A 13 14.20 6.10 2.83
N PHE A 14 13.46 6.27 1.73
CA PHE A 14 13.53 5.33 0.61
C PHE A 14 14.91 5.30 -0.04
N LYS A 15 15.55 6.47 -0.22
CA LYS A 15 16.93 6.52 -0.70
C LYS A 15 17.89 5.71 0.19
N ALA A 16 17.70 5.75 1.52
CA ALA A 16 18.51 4.98 2.45
C ALA A 16 18.22 3.47 2.37
N ILE A 17 16.94 3.06 2.25
CA ILE A 17 16.61 1.63 2.16
C ILE A 17 17.00 1.02 0.81
N GLU A 18 17.07 1.80 -0.28
CA GLU A 18 17.52 1.32 -1.58
C GLU A 18 19.02 0.92 -1.55
N GLN A 19 19.84 1.60 -0.76
CA GLN A 19 21.30 1.40 -0.72
C GLN A 19 21.76 0.19 0.11
N ARG A 20 20.92 -0.37 0.97
CA ARG A 20 21.28 -1.52 1.82
C ARG A 20 21.10 -2.86 1.10
N HIS A 21 21.87 -3.86 1.49
CA HIS A 21 21.64 -5.24 1.05
C HIS A 21 20.51 -5.89 1.86
N GLY A 22 19.60 -6.57 1.17
CA GLY A 22 18.52 -7.33 1.74
C GLY A 22 18.66 -8.83 1.48
N VAL A 23 17.66 -9.59 1.92
CA VAL A 23 17.53 -11.01 1.59
C VAL A 23 16.49 -11.15 0.47
N VAL A 24 16.78 -11.99 -0.51
CA VAL A 24 15.78 -12.42 -1.51
C VAL A 24 15.07 -13.65 -0.96
N LEU A 25 13.74 -13.60 -0.87
CA LEU A 25 12.95 -14.72 -0.37
C LEU A 25 12.64 -15.71 -1.50
N GLN A 26 12.64 -17.00 -1.17
CA GLN A 26 12.12 -18.03 -2.05
C GLN A 26 10.60 -18.10 -1.90
N ASP A 27 9.90 -17.35 -2.74
CA ASP A 27 8.45 -17.31 -2.75
C ASP A 27 7.88 -18.29 -3.79
N TRP A 28 7.36 -19.42 -3.31
CA TRP A 28 6.80 -20.45 -4.16
C TRP A 28 5.58 -19.97 -4.96
N VAL A 29 4.75 -19.09 -4.39
CA VAL A 29 3.59 -18.57 -5.11
C VAL A 29 4.06 -17.70 -6.26
N LEU A 30 5.01 -16.81 -6.00
CA LEU A 30 5.54 -15.91 -7.01
C LEU A 30 6.28 -16.67 -8.12
N ALA A 31 7.04 -17.72 -7.77
CA ALA A 31 7.75 -18.56 -8.74
C ALA A 31 6.82 -19.28 -9.75
N ASN A 32 5.52 -19.41 -9.44
CA ASN A 32 4.51 -20.01 -10.31
C ASN A 32 3.63 -18.97 -11.02
N LEU A 33 3.86 -17.67 -10.80
CA LEU A 33 3.12 -16.60 -11.45
C LEU A 33 3.95 -16.00 -12.60
N PRO A 34 3.30 -15.50 -13.66
CA PRO A 34 4.01 -14.79 -14.72
C PRO A 34 4.38 -13.38 -14.25
N ALA A 35 5.58 -12.91 -14.63
CA ALA A 35 6.01 -11.52 -14.43
C ALA A 35 5.53 -10.67 -15.61
N LEU A 36 4.44 -9.93 -15.43
CA LEU A 36 3.80 -9.12 -16.48
C LEU A 36 3.59 -7.68 -15.99
N ASP A 37 3.74 -6.73 -16.91
CA ASP A 37 3.37 -5.34 -16.62
C ASP A 37 1.84 -5.17 -16.65
N VAL A 38 1.28 -5.09 -15.45
CA VAL A 38 -0.11 -4.80 -15.11
C VAL A 38 -0.22 -3.48 -14.32
N SER A 39 0.69 -2.53 -14.54
CA SER A 39 0.66 -1.21 -13.89
C SER A 39 -0.66 -0.46 -14.11
N ILE A 40 -1.19 -0.47 -15.34
CA ILE A 40 -2.42 0.24 -15.70
C ILE A 40 -3.62 -0.21 -14.83
N PRO A 41 -3.98 -1.51 -14.78
CA PRO A 41 -5.09 -1.93 -13.92
C PRO A 41 -4.81 -1.73 -12.42
N ILE A 42 -3.55 -1.86 -11.97
CA ILE A 42 -3.16 -1.56 -10.58
C ILE A 42 -3.52 -0.10 -10.22
N PHE A 43 -3.05 0.86 -11.01
CA PHE A 43 -3.30 2.27 -10.76
C PHE A 43 -4.76 2.66 -10.99
N ALA A 44 -5.45 2.06 -11.97
CA ALA A 44 -6.87 2.29 -12.16
C ALA A 44 -7.68 1.94 -10.89
N ILE A 45 -7.34 0.83 -10.22
CA ILE A 45 -7.98 0.46 -8.95
C ILE A 45 -7.59 1.42 -7.84
N ILE A 46 -6.30 1.74 -7.67
CA ILE A 46 -5.81 2.64 -6.61
C ILE A 46 -6.47 4.01 -6.72
N TRP A 47 -6.43 4.62 -7.90
CA TRP A 47 -7.02 5.94 -8.15
C TRP A 47 -8.54 5.91 -8.00
N GLY A 48 -9.21 4.90 -8.56
CA GLY A 48 -10.67 4.75 -8.46
C GLY A 48 -11.14 4.63 -7.01
N MET A 49 -10.46 3.81 -6.20
CA MET A 49 -10.78 3.65 -4.78
C MET A 49 -10.43 4.91 -3.97
N GLY A 50 -9.32 5.58 -4.29
CA GLY A 50 -8.95 6.86 -3.70
C GLY A 50 -10.01 7.95 -3.93
N ILE A 51 -10.50 8.08 -5.18
CA ILE A 51 -11.59 9.01 -5.52
C ILE A 51 -12.85 8.66 -4.75
N LEU A 52 -13.25 7.38 -4.69
CA LEU A 52 -14.40 6.96 -3.91
C LEU A 52 -14.27 7.38 -2.44
N MET A 53 -13.09 7.16 -1.83
CA MET A 53 -12.82 7.53 -0.44
C MET A 53 -12.90 9.04 -0.22
N ILE A 54 -12.34 9.85 -1.12
CA ILE A 54 -12.42 11.31 -1.07
C ILE A 54 -13.88 11.75 -1.14
N VAL A 55 -14.64 11.26 -2.12
CA VAL A 55 -16.06 11.58 -2.28
C VAL A 55 -16.83 11.25 -1.00
N ARG A 56 -16.60 10.09 -0.37
CA ARG A 56 -17.31 9.73 0.87
C ARG A 56 -16.91 10.56 2.07
N THR A 57 -15.65 11.00 2.12
CA THR A 57 -15.16 11.91 3.15
C THR A 57 -15.77 13.31 3.03
N LEU A 58 -16.00 13.81 1.81
CA LEU A 58 -16.66 15.09 1.60
C LEU A 58 -18.10 15.10 2.13
N TYR A 59 -18.81 13.97 2.07
CA TYR A 59 -20.14 13.83 2.65
C TYR A 59 -20.12 13.55 4.16
N LYS A 60 -19.09 12.86 4.67
CA LYS A 60 -18.94 12.52 6.09
C LYS A 60 -17.48 12.70 6.54
N PRO A 61 -17.11 13.91 7.01
CA PRO A 61 -15.73 14.27 7.35
C PRO A 61 -15.07 13.38 8.41
N ASP A 62 -15.85 12.85 9.35
CA ASP A 62 -15.40 11.90 10.40
C ASP A 62 -14.63 10.71 9.79
N LEU A 63 -15.11 10.19 8.65
CA LEU A 63 -14.41 9.13 7.92
C LEU A 63 -12.99 9.55 7.53
N GLY A 64 -12.80 10.81 7.13
CA GLY A 64 -11.50 11.37 6.80
C GLY A 64 -10.57 11.42 8.02
N ILE A 65 -11.08 11.77 9.19
CA ILE A 65 -10.30 11.83 10.43
C ILE A 65 -9.82 10.43 10.81
N THR A 66 -10.72 9.45 10.85
CA THR A 66 -10.37 8.05 11.16
C THR A 66 -9.36 7.50 10.14
N TYR A 67 -9.54 7.81 8.85
CA TYR A 67 -8.61 7.40 7.79
C TYR A 67 -7.23 8.02 7.97
N LEU A 68 -7.15 9.34 8.18
CA LEU A 68 -5.90 10.08 8.34
C LEU A 68 -5.08 9.60 9.54
N TRP A 69 -5.72 9.36 10.68
CA TRP A 69 -5.01 8.82 11.84
C TRP A 69 -4.55 7.38 11.63
N THR A 70 -5.39 6.57 10.99
CA THR A 70 -5.01 5.18 10.71
C THR A 70 -3.84 5.11 9.73
N ILE A 71 -3.84 5.92 8.66
CA ILE A 71 -2.72 5.91 7.70
C ILE A 71 -1.42 6.43 8.34
N ILE A 72 -1.49 7.35 9.31
CA ILE A 72 -0.32 7.75 10.10
C ILE A 72 0.26 6.54 10.85
N PHE A 73 -0.56 5.79 11.58
CA PHE A 73 -0.09 4.61 12.30
C PHE A 73 0.43 3.51 11.36
N VAL A 74 -0.23 3.34 10.20
CA VAL A 74 0.26 2.44 9.15
C VAL A 74 1.63 2.91 8.66
N CYS A 75 1.84 4.18 8.33
CA CYS A 75 3.14 4.69 7.89
C CYS A 75 4.23 4.51 8.96
N ILE A 76 3.93 4.72 10.24
CA ILE A 76 4.87 4.45 11.33
C ILE A 76 5.21 2.96 11.37
N ALA A 77 4.21 2.08 11.31
CA ALA A 77 4.43 0.64 11.26
C ALA A 77 5.29 0.26 10.05
N ARG A 78 5.06 0.87 8.87
CA ARG A 78 5.87 0.68 7.67
C ARG A 78 7.33 1.10 7.89
N PHE A 79 7.59 2.26 8.47
CA PHE A 79 8.96 2.68 8.73
C PHE A 79 9.69 1.70 9.66
N ILE A 80 9.00 1.18 10.68
CA ILE A 80 9.55 0.18 11.58
C ILE A 80 9.81 -1.13 10.82
N THR A 81 8.81 -1.67 10.11
CA THR A 81 8.94 -2.96 9.42
C THR A 81 9.93 -2.89 8.27
N LEU A 82 9.93 -1.84 7.47
CA LEU A 82 10.92 -1.65 6.40
C LEU A 82 12.32 -1.54 6.99
N THR A 83 12.52 -0.92 8.15
CA THR A 83 13.84 -0.88 8.81
C THR A 83 14.31 -2.26 9.26
N LEU A 84 13.40 -3.05 9.86
CA LEU A 84 13.70 -4.35 10.45
C LEU A 84 13.79 -5.49 9.42
N VAL A 85 12.89 -5.50 8.45
CA VAL A 85 12.72 -6.55 7.44
C VAL A 85 13.40 -6.09 6.14
N LYS A 86 14.70 -6.41 6.05
CA LYS A 86 15.57 -6.01 4.93
C LYS A 86 15.42 -7.01 3.80
N LEU A 87 14.56 -6.71 2.84
CA LEU A 87 14.36 -7.53 1.65
C LEU A 87 14.94 -6.85 0.41
N ASP A 88 15.51 -7.67 -0.45
CA ASP A 88 15.80 -7.30 -1.83
C ASP A 88 14.60 -7.70 -2.71
N PRO A 89 14.37 -7.00 -3.84
CA PRO A 89 13.20 -7.23 -4.67
C PRO A 89 13.13 -8.68 -5.19
N PRO A 90 11.91 -9.20 -5.43
CA PRO A 90 11.75 -10.51 -6.02
C PRO A 90 12.43 -10.62 -7.40
N ALA A 91 12.87 -11.82 -7.75
CA ALA A 91 13.37 -12.08 -9.10
C ALA A 91 12.26 -11.81 -10.12
N GLY A 92 12.60 -11.14 -11.22
CA GLY A 92 11.63 -10.79 -12.26
C GLY A 92 10.74 -9.60 -11.92
N LEU A 93 11.10 -8.76 -10.93
CA LEU A 93 10.40 -7.51 -10.63
C LEU A 93 10.15 -6.71 -11.91
N VAL A 94 8.87 -6.40 -12.16
CA VAL A 94 8.44 -5.49 -13.21
C VAL A 94 8.20 -4.12 -12.58
N PRO A 95 8.96 -3.06 -12.97
CA PRO A 95 8.80 -1.74 -12.37
C PRO A 95 7.35 -1.28 -12.42
N LEU A 96 6.83 -0.81 -11.28
CA LEU A 96 5.47 -0.27 -11.20
C LEU A 96 5.49 1.19 -11.67
N ILE A 97 4.89 1.47 -12.82
CA ILE A 97 4.90 2.81 -13.43
C ILE A 97 3.50 3.40 -13.39
N ASP A 98 3.33 4.50 -12.64
CA ASP A 98 2.07 5.24 -12.63
C ASP A 98 1.89 5.97 -13.97
N PRO A 99 0.84 5.66 -14.76
CA PRO A 99 0.62 6.29 -16.05
C PRO A 99 0.37 7.80 -15.94
N LEU A 100 -0.15 8.28 -14.81
CA LEU A 100 -0.44 9.71 -14.63
C LEU A 100 0.81 10.51 -14.27
N THR A 101 1.64 10.01 -13.34
CA THR A 101 2.83 10.74 -12.88
C THR A 101 4.10 10.39 -13.65
N GLY A 102 4.18 9.18 -14.22
CA GLY A 102 5.31 8.71 -15.02
C GLY A 102 5.55 9.52 -16.29
N TYR A 103 4.52 10.17 -16.84
CA TYR A 103 4.66 11.09 -17.97
C TYR A 103 5.38 12.40 -17.59
N PHE A 104 5.34 12.81 -16.32
CA PHE A 104 5.82 14.12 -15.87
C PHE A 104 7.13 14.08 -15.07
N TYR A 105 7.41 13.03 -14.30
CA TYR A 105 8.46 13.06 -13.26
C TYR A 105 9.61 12.05 -13.42
N GLY A 106 9.63 11.25 -14.48
CA GLY A 106 10.73 10.29 -14.74
C GLY A 106 10.70 9.03 -13.87
N HIS A 107 11.39 7.99 -14.32
CA HIS A 107 11.22 6.58 -13.90
C HIS A 107 12.00 6.16 -12.64
N ALA A 108 12.13 7.02 -11.62
CA ALA A 108 12.76 6.60 -10.37
C ALA A 108 11.87 5.58 -9.64
N SER A 109 12.12 4.29 -9.86
CA SER A 109 11.35 3.19 -9.25
C SER A 109 11.96 2.81 -7.91
N ILE A 110 11.15 2.88 -6.86
CA ILE A 110 11.47 2.36 -5.53
C ILE A 110 11.26 0.85 -5.58
N THR A 111 12.30 0.06 -5.31
CA THR A 111 12.29 -1.41 -5.46
C THR A 111 12.28 -2.16 -4.13
N LYS A 112 12.68 -1.50 -3.03
CA LYS A 112 12.78 -2.10 -1.69
C LYS A 112 11.65 -1.67 -0.75
N ASP A 113 10.60 -1.06 -1.29
CA ASP A 113 9.33 -0.84 -0.57
C ASP A 113 8.51 -2.13 -0.49
N LEU A 114 9.01 -3.12 0.26
CA LEU A 114 8.49 -4.49 0.24
C LEU A 114 7.57 -4.79 1.42
N PHE A 115 8.12 -5.10 2.60
CA PHE A 115 7.32 -5.60 3.72
C PHE A 115 6.77 -4.50 4.66
N PHE A 116 5.47 -4.41 4.89
CA PHE A 116 4.34 -5.06 4.19
C PHE A 116 3.91 -4.21 2.98
N SER A 117 2.91 -4.63 2.18
CA SER A 117 2.52 -3.89 0.96
C SER A 117 1.77 -2.58 1.27
N GLY A 118 2.26 -1.45 0.76
CA GLY A 118 1.64 -0.13 0.94
C GLY A 118 0.35 0.02 0.15
N HIS A 119 0.36 -0.43 -1.10
CA HIS A 119 -0.81 -0.43 -1.99
C HIS A 119 -1.98 -1.23 -1.40
N THR A 120 -1.70 -2.46 -0.95
CA THR A 120 -2.70 -3.31 -0.29
C THR A 120 -3.24 -2.64 0.97
N SER A 121 -2.35 -1.99 1.74
CA SER A 121 -2.73 -1.31 2.97
C SER A 121 -3.72 -0.18 2.75
N THR A 122 -3.48 0.64 1.72
CA THR A 122 -4.36 1.74 1.35
C THR A 122 -5.76 1.26 0.98
N LEU A 123 -5.86 0.27 0.08
CA LEU A 123 -7.17 -0.26 -0.33
C LEU A 123 -7.92 -0.94 0.81
N PHE A 124 -7.22 -1.73 1.62
CA PHE A 124 -7.85 -2.39 2.76
C PHE A 124 -8.30 -1.39 3.82
N LEU A 125 -7.54 -0.31 4.04
CA LEU A 125 -7.96 0.78 4.93
C LEU A 125 -9.23 1.47 4.39
N ILE A 126 -9.32 1.73 3.09
CA ILE A 126 -10.53 2.26 2.45
C ILE A 126 -11.71 1.32 2.73
N TYR A 127 -11.55 0.01 2.55
CA TYR A 127 -12.57 -0.99 2.88
C TYR A 127 -13.04 -0.91 4.34
N LEU A 128 -12.10 -0.83 5.29
CA LEU A 128 -12.44 -0.78 6.72
C LEU A 128 -13.23 0.48 7.09
N ASN A 129 -12.91 1.59 6.42
CA ASN A 129 -13.44 2.90 6.74
C ASN A 129 -14.77 3.22 6.03
N LEU A 130 -15.06 2.58 4.90
CA LEU A 130 -16.35 2.73 4.22
C LEU A 130 -17.52 2.15 5.04
N GLU A 131 -18.65 2.85 5.03
CA GLU A 131 -19.86 2.48 5.78
C GLU A 131 -20.91 1.77 4.93
N ARG A 132 -21.15 2.22 3.68
CA ARG A 132 -22.18 1.62 2.83
C ARG A 132 -21.77 0.22 2.40
N LYS A 133 -22.67 -0.75 2.54
CA LYS A 133 -22.42 -2.17 2.25
C LYS A 133 -21.87 -2.41 0.84
N ASN A 134 -22.41 -1.71 -0.17
CA ASN A 134 -21.97 -1.87 -1.55
C ASN A 134 -20.54 -1.35 -1.74
N ASP A 135 -20.22 -0.16 -1.20
CA ASP A 135 -18.85 0.39 -1.29
C ASP A 135 -17.84 -0.53 -0.60
N LYS A 136 -18.21 -1.11 0.55
CA LYS A 136 -17.35 -2.08 1.25
C LYS A 136 -17.11 -3.33 0.42
N ARG A 137 -18.14 -3.87 -0.22
CA ARG A 137 -18.00 -5.05 -1.09
C ARG A 137 -17.07 -4.75 -2.27
N ILE A 138 -17.26 -3.59 -2.90
CA ILE A 138 -16.41 -3.12 -4.00
C ILE A 138 -14.96 -2.96 -3.52
N ALA A 139 -14.74 -2.28 -2.39
CA ALA A 139 -13.42 -2.05 -1.83
C ALA A 139 -12.70 -3.35 -1.45
N LEU A 140 -13.42 -4.32 -0.88
CA LEU A 140 -12.86 -5.62 -0.53
C LEU A 140 -12.48 -6.42 -1.79
N ALA A 141 -13.37 -6.47 -2.79
CA ALA A 141 -13.09 -7.12 -4.06
C ALA A 141 -11.89 -6.46 -4.76
N ALA A 142 -11.85 -5.12 -4.80
CA ALA A 142 -10.74 -4.34 -5.33
C ALA A 142 -9.42 -4.63 -4.59
N THR A 143 -9.45 -4.77 -3.26
CA THR A 143 -8.27 -5.14 -2.45
C THR A 143 -7.76 -6.52 -2.86
N ILE A 144 -8.63 -7.51 -2.93
CA ILE A 144 -8.26 -8.89 -3.30
C ILE A 144 -7.68 -8.92 -4.72
N ILE A 145 -8.35 -8.28 -5.68
CA ILE A 145 -7.88 -8.20 -7.07
C ILE A 145 -6.51 -7.51 -7.12
N LEU A 146 -6.34 -6.38 -6.42
CA LEU A 146 -5.08 -5.66 -6.35
C LEU A 146 -3.97 -6.57 -5.81
N MET A 147 -4.20 -7.32 -4.71
CA MET A 147 -3.20 -8.23 -4.16
C MET A 147 -2.67 -9.22 -5.21
N PHE A 148 -3.56 -9.81 -6.02
CA PHE A 148 -3.14 -10.70 -7.11
C PHE A 148 -2.36 -9.96 -8.20
N LEU A 149 -2.79 -8.76 -8.59
CA LEU A 149 -2.09 -7.95 -9.60
C LEU A 149 -0.68 -7.55 -9.14
N LEU A 150 -0.49 -7.20 -7.86
CA LEU A 150 0.82 -6.86 -7.32
C LEU A 150 1.78 -8.06 -7.34
N LEU A 151 1.26 -9.28 -7.15
CA LEU A 151 2.05 -10.52 -7.29
C LEU A 151 2.39 -10.79 -8.76
N ILE A 152 1.45 -10.60 -9.69
CA ILE A 152 1.74 -10.73 -11.13
C ILE A 152 2.80 -9.71 -11.58
N GLN A 153 2.77 -8.48 -11.04
CA GLN A 153 3.80 -7.46 -11.28
C GLN A 153 5.17 -7.80 -10.64
N HIS A 154 5.23 -8.78 -9.73
CA HIS A 154 6.45 -9.16 -8.99
C HIS A 154 7.08 -8.01 -8.17
N ILE A 155 6.27 -7.04 -7.75
CA ILE A 155 6.76 -5.89 -6.95
C ILE A 155 6.70 -6.13 -5.45
N HIS A 156 6.08 -7.22 -5.02
CA HIS A 156 5.92 -7.61 -3.63
C HIS A 156 5.99 -9.14 -3.53
N TYR A 157 6.47 -9.61 -2.39
CA TYR A 157 6.32 -11.01 -1.99
C TYR A 157 4.89 -11.27 -1.52
N THR A 158 4.48 -12.53 -1.56
CA THR A 158 3.20 -13.02 -1.04
C THR A 158 3.01 -12.66 0.43
N MET A 159 4.07 -12.71 1.23
CA MET A 159 4.04 -12.31 2.63
C MET A 159 3.70 -10.81 2.79
N ASP A 160 4.18 -9.95 1.90
CA ASP A 160 3.96 -8.50 1.97
C ASP A 160 2.49 -8.15 1.78
N VAL A 161 1.83 -8.78 0.79
CA VAL A 161 0.42 -8.53 0.47
C VAL A 161 -0.52 -9.19 1.48
N LEU A 162 -0.18 -10.35 2.04
CA LEU A 162 -1.01 -11.04 3.04
C LEU A 162 -0.90 -10.43 4.45
N ALA A 163 0.27 -9.92 4.84
CA ALA A 163 0.45 -9.27 6.14
C ALA A 163 -0.26 -7.91 6.23
N ALA A 164 -0.39 -7.21 5.09
CA ALA A 164 -0.95 -5.86 5.05
C ALA A 164 -2.37 -5.75 5.66
N PRO A 165 -3.37 -6.57 5.28
CA PRO A 165 -4.70 -6.52 5.89
C PRO A 165 -4.70 -6.71 7.41
N VAL A 166 -3.86 -7.60 7.93
CA VAL A 166 -3.78 -7.90 9.37
C VAL A 166 -3.23 -6.69 10.14
N ILE A 167 -2.11 -6.13 9.68
CA ILE A 167 -1.47 -4.98 10.33
C ILE A 167 -2.38 -3.75 10.25
N VAL A 168 -2.98 -3.49 9.08
CA VAL A 168 -3.90 -2.36 8.90
C VAL A 168 -5.15 -2.49 9.76
N TYR A 169 -5.69 -3.70 9.91
CA TYR A 169 -6.80 -3.94 10.83
C TYR A 169 -6.42 -3.57 12.26
N CYS A 170 -5.24 -3.99 12.73
CA CYS A 170 -4.72 -3.63 14.06
C CYS A 170 -4.57 -2.12 14.23
N CYS A 171 -3.94 -1.43 13.26
CA CYS A 171 -3.81 0.03 13.27
C CYS A 171 -5.17 0.73 13.30
N HIS A 172 -6.13 0.28 12.49
CA HIS A 172 -7.47 0.85 12.44
C HIS A 172 -8.24 0.66 13.76
N ARG A 173 -8.12 -0.52 14.39
CA ARG A 173 -8.72 -0.78 15.70
C ARG A 173 -8.08 0.09 16.79
N PHE A 174 -6.77 0.26 16.74
CA PHE A 174 -6.02 1.14 17.62
C PHE A 174 -6.47 2.61 17.48
N THR A 175 -6.57 3.13 16.25
CA THR A 175 -7.12 4.47 15.98
C THR A 175 -8.48 4.69 16.64
N LYS A 176 -9.40 3.73 16.46
CA LYS A 176 -10.75 3.79 17.04
C LYS A 176 -10.74 3.69 18.57
N ALA A 177 -9.79 2.94 19.15
CA ALA A 177 -9.64 2.83 20.59
C ALA A 177 -9.13 4.14 21.23
N LEU A 178 -8.34 4.92 20.50
CA LEU A 178 -7.89 6.26 20.91
C LEU A 178 -8.98 7.34 20.79
N GLY A 179 -10.17 6.99 20.31
CA GLY A 179 -11.31 7.91 20.22
C GLY A 179 -11.34 8.77 18.97
N PHE A 180 -10.42 8.57 18.02
CA PHE A 180 -10.51 9.20 16.70
C PHE A 180 -11.65 8.51 15.92
N LYS A 181 -12.75 9.25 15.73
CA LYS A 181 -13.93 8.83 14.98
C LYS A 181 -14.28 9.86 13.93
#